data_AF-A0A497KSE6-F1
#
_entry.id   AF-A0A497KSE6-F1
#
_cell.length_a   1.000
_cell.length_b   1.000
_cell.length_c   1.000
_cell.angle_alpha   90.00
_cell.angle_beta   90.00
_cell.angle_gamma   90.00
#
_symmetry.space_group_name_H-M   'P 1'
#
loop_
_entity.id
_entity.type
_entity.pdbx_description
1 polymer ?
#
loop_
_entity_poly.entity_id
_entity_poly.type
_entity_poly.pdbx_seq_one_letter_code
_entity_poly.pdbx_strand_id
1 'polypeptide(L)'
;MKLEGAKRSTAKFIRVPLIIHTVLKRENNFTLQIEHLQVRRTTINIPKNILNLGSDEIEDYIKEVYPNAKSFIVQYEEKDGEFIPFCAQLFLSGKSSRDRR
;
A
#
# COMPACT_ATOMS: atom_id res chain seq x y z
N MET A 1 20.51 27.75 2.64
CA MET A 1 20.71 26.99 1.39
C MET A 1 19.43 27.05 0.58
N LYS A 2 19.51 27.49 -0.68
CA LYS A 2 18.38 27.56 -1.61
C LYS A 2 18.03 26.14 -2.06
N LEU A 3 16.81 25.68 -1.77
CA LEU A 3 16.23 24.48 -2.37
C LEU A 3 15.63 24.87 -3.74
N GLU A 4 16.49 25.21 -4.69
CA GLU A 4 16.13 25.38 -6.09
C GLU A 4 16.36 24.03 -6.79
N GLY A 5 15.31 23.43 -7.35
CA GLY A 5 15.49 22.38 -8.36
C GLY A 5 14.75 21.05 -8.20
N ALA A 6 13.90 20.86 -7.17
CA ALA A 6 12.99 19.73 -7.21
C ALA A 6 11.92 20.02 -8.29
N LYS A 7 12.11 19.48 -9.49
CA LYS A 7 11.05 19.35 -10.50
C LYS A 7 9.82 18.85 -9.75
N ARG A 8 8.85 19.74 -9.50
CA ARG A 8 7.49 19.35 -9.15
C ARG A 8 7.01 18.54 -10.34
N SER A 9 7.25 17.24 -10.34
CA SER A 9 6.61 16.36 -11.29
C SER A 9 5.12 16.59 -11.03
N THR A 10 4.43 17.12 -12.02
CA THR A 10 2.97 17.12 -12.04
C THR A 10 2.59 15.66 -12.23
N ALA A 11 2.75 14.87 -11.17
CA ALA A 11 2.44 13.46 -11.18
C ALA A 11 0.96 13.35 -11.52
N LYS A 12 0.66 12.81 -12.70
CA LYS A 12 -0.73 12.53 -13.08
C LYS A 12 -1.18 11.38 -12.20
N PHE A 13 -2.13 11.63 -11.30
CA PHE A 13 -2.71 10.59 -10.47
C PHE A 13 -3.79 9.84 -11.24
N ILE A 14 -3.88 8.53 -10.98
CA ILE A 14 -5.01 7.69 -11.40
C ILE A 14 -5.70 7.13 -10.18
N ARG A 15 -7.01 7.00 -10.28
CA ARG A 15 -7.83 6.37 -9.26
C ARG A 15 -7.97 4.89 -9.61
N VAL A 16 -7.45 4.02 -8.74
CA VAL A 16 -7.55 2.57 -8.89
C VAL A 16 -8.31 1.95 -7.72
N PRO A 17 -8.93 0.78 -7.88
CA PRO A 17 -9.45 0.00 -6.77
C PRO A 17 -8.37 -0.29 -5.72
N LEU A 18 -8.75 -0.18 -4.45
CA LEU A 18 -7.93 -0.58 -3.30
C LEU A 18 -8.64 -1.67 -2.52
N ILE A 19 -7.97 -2.80 -2.31
CA ILE A 19 -8.44 -3.88 -1.44
C ILE A 19 -7.62 -3.84 -0.15
N ILE A 20 -8.28 -3.57 0.97
CA ILE A 20 -7.66 -3.49 2.28
C ILE A 20 -7.93 -4.79 3.02
N HIS A 21 -6.87 -5.54 3.31
CA HIS A 21 -6.87 -6.76 4.10
C HIS A 21 -6.41 -6.45 5.52
N THR A 22 -7.25 -6.69 6.52
CA THR A 22 -6.81 -6.68 7.91
C THR A 22 -6.47 -8.11 8.32
N VAL A 23 -5.20 -8.35 8.65
CA VAL A 23 -4.68 -9.68 8.96
C VAL A 23 -4.13 -9.74 10.37
N LEU A 24 -4.37 -10.86 11.06
CA LEU A 24 -3.73 -11.17 12.34
C LEU A 24 -2.68 -12.26 12.11
N LYS A 25 -1.43 -11.93 12.47
CA LYS A 25 -0.31 -12.87 12.44
C LYS A 25 -0.23 -13.59 13.79
N ARG A 26 -0.31 -14.92 13.80
CA ARG A 26 -0.05 -15.75 14.99
C ARG A 26 1.14 -16.66 14.69
N GLU A 27 2.15 -16.61 15.55
CA GLU A 27 3.30 -17.50 15.49
C GLU A 27 3.21 -18.46 16.68
N ASN A 28 3.14 -19.77 16.39
CA ASN A 28 3.19 -20.82 17.42
C ASN A 28 4.31 -21.78 17.04
N ASN A 29 5.35 -21.90 17.87
CA ASN A 29 6.56 -22.76 17.86
C ASN A 29 7.15 -23.32 16.54
N PHE A 30 6.38 -23.64 15.49
CA PHE A 30 6.83 -24.03 14.14
C PHE A 30 5.86 -23.63 13.00
N THR A 31 4.76 -22.93 13.29
CA THR A 31 3.72 -22.58 12.30
C THR A 31 3.42 -21.09 12.30
N LEU A 32 3.47 -20.49 11.12
CA LEU A 32 2.95 -19.16 10.84
C LEU A 32 1.49 -19.28 10.40
N GLN A 33 0.58 -18.75 11.21
CA GLN A 33 -0.84 -18.68 10.86
C GLN A 33 -1.22 -17.22 10.58
N ILE A 34 -1.79 -16.97 9.40
CA ILE A 34 -2.33 -15.66 9.00
C ILE A 34 -3.86 -15.78 8.95
N GLU A 35 -4.54 -15.00 9.79
CA GLU A 35 -6.00 -14.95 9.85
C GLU A 35 -6.51 -13.65 9.21
N HIS A 36 -7.38 -13.77 8.20
CA HIS A 36 -8.04 -12.62 7.58
C HIS A 36 -9.23 -12.18 8.43
N LEU A 37 -9.09 -11.07 9.15
CA LEU A 37 -10.13 -10.54 10.03
C LEU A 37 -11.19 -9.75 9.26
N GLN A 38 -10.77 -8.95 8.28
CA GLN A 38 -11.65 -8.07 7.52
C GLN A 38 -11.08 -7.81 6.13
N VAL A 39 -11.97 -7.73 5.14
CA VAL A 39 -11.67 -7.24 3.80
C VAL A 39 -12.57 -6.06 3.48
N ARG A 40 -11.98 -4.93 3.08
CA ARG A 40 -12.70 -3.73 2.63
C ARG A 40 -12.26 -3.37 1.23
N ARG A 41 -13.20 -2.92 0.41
CA ARG A 41 -12.93 -2.41 -0.94
C ARG A 41 -13.21 -0.92 -0.97
N THR A 42 -12.29 -0.16 -1.54
CA THR A 42 -12.40 1.28 -1.74
C THR A 42 -11.59 1.64 -2.99
N THR A 43 -11.15 2.90 -3.10
CA THR A 43 -10.27 3.38 -4.16
C THR A 43 -9.13 4.18 -3.56
N ILE A 44 -8.01 4.23 -4.26
CA ILE A 44 -6.85 5.06 -3.91
C ILE A 44 -6.37 5.82 -5.14
N ASN A 45 -5.82 7.01 -4.93
CA ASN A 45 -5.13 7.75 -5.95
C ASN A 45 -3.65 7.37 -5.93
N ILE A 46 -3.14 6.90 -7.07
CA ILE A 46 -1.75 6.49 -7.24
C ILE A 46 -1.12 7.31 -8.37
N PRO A 47 0.13 7.79 -8.22
CA PRO A 47 0.88 8.38 -9.32
C PRO A 47 0.98 7.41 -10.51
N LYS A 48 0.66 7.84 -11.74
CA LYS A 48 0.84 6.98 -12.94
C LYS A 48 2.28 6.47 -13.08
N ASN A 49 3.25 7.30 -12.67
CA ASN A 49 4.67 7.02 -12.70
C ASN A 49 5.18 6.37 -11.41
N ILE A 50 4.33 5.67 -10.64
CA ILE A 50 4.72 5.06 -9.36
C ILE A 50 5.90 4.06 -9.50
N LEU A 51 6.09 3.44 -10.67
CA LEU A 51 7.27 2.60 -10.97
C LEU A 51 8.60 3.38 -10.93
N ASN A 52 8.54 4.70 -11.09
CA ASN A 52 9.71 5.58 -11.06
C ASN A 52 9.94 6.21 -9.67
N LEU A 53 9.07 5.92 -8.69
CA LEU A 53 9.22 6.39 -7.32
C LEU A 53 10.04 5.38 -6.51
N GLY A 54 10.79 5.89 -5.53
CA GLY A 54 11.49 5.04 -4.57
C GLY A 54 10.49 4.25 -3.72
N SER A 55 10.85 3.02 -3.35
CA SER A 55 10.05 2.21 -2.42
C SER A 55 9.76 2.96 -1.12
N ASP A 56 10.74 3.73 -0.64
CA ASP A 56 10.71 4.41 0.65
C ASP A 56 9.67 5.55 0.64
N GLU A 57 9.55 6.29 -0.46
CA GLU A 57 8.56 7.38 -0.60
C GLU A 57 7.12 6.83 -0.57
N ILE A 58 6.90 5.67 -1.20
CA ILE A 58 5.60 4.99 -1.20
C ILE A 58 5.31 4.44 0.19
N GLU A 59 6.30 3.85 0.85
CA GLU A 59 6.18 3.28 2.18
C GLU A 59 5.82 4.35 3.22
N ASP A 60 6.53 5.49 3.22
CA ASP A 60 6.28 6.61 4.12
C ASP A 60 4.87 7.18 3.93
N TYR A 61 4.45 7.41 2.68
CA TYR A 61 3.10 7.88 2.38
C TYR A 61 2.02 6.92 2.88
N ILE A 62 2.20 5.61 2.66
CA ILE A 62 1.22 4.61 3.11
C ILE A 62 1.18 4.52 4.63
N LYS A 63 2.33 4.60 5.32
CA LYS A 63 2.40 4.58 6.78
C LYS A 63 1.80 5.83 7.43
N GLU A 64 1.87 6.98 6.79
CA GLU A 64 1.22 8.21 7.27
C GLU A 64 -0.31 8.05 7.32
N VAL A 65 -0.89 7.44 6.28
CA VAL A 65 -2.35 7.22 6.19
C VAL A 65 -2.79 5.97 6.97
N TYR A 66 -1.98 4.92 6.96
CA TYR A 66 -2.25 3.62 7.58
C TYR A 66 -1.05 3.20 8.44
N PRO A 67 -0.94 3.69 9.70
CA PRO A 67 0.22 3.43 10.56
C PRO A 67 0.48 1.95 10.86
N ASN A 68 -0.53 1.10 10.72
CA ASN A 68 -0.45 -0.35 10.91
C ASN A 68 -0.27 -1.12 9.59
N ALA A 69 0.11 -0.45 8.50
CA ALA A 69 0.44 -1.10 7.24
C ALA A 69 1.63 -2.06 7.39
N LYS A 70 1.49 -3.24 6.81
CA LYS A 70 2.52 -4.29 6.74
C LYS A 70 3.04 -4.49 5.33
N SER A 71 2.19 -4.31 4.34
CA SER A 71 2.55 -4.41 2.93
C SER A 71 1.58 -3.62 2.08
N PHE A 72 2.09 -3.01 1.01
CA PHE A 72 1.33 -2.34 -0.02
C PHE A 72 1.79 -2.86 -1.38
N ILE A 73 0.87 -3.43 -2.14
CA ILE A 73 1.15 -4.08 -3.42
C ILE A 73 0.36 -3.33 -4.49
N VAL A 74 1.07 -2.84 -5.51
CA VAL A 74 0.45 -2.23 -6.69
C VAL A 74 0.52 -3.24 -7.82
N GLN A 75 -0.62 -3.51 -8.45
CA GLN A 75 -0.75 -4.40 -9.59
C GLN A 75 -0.84 -3.58 -10.87
N TYR A 76 -0.13 -4.02 -11.89
CA TYR A 76 0.00 -3.35 -13.17
C TYR A 76 -0.55 -4.23 -14.28
N GLU A 77 -1.14 -3.58 -15.28
CA GLU A 77 -1.52 -4.21 -16.54
C GLU A 77 -0.70 -3.58 -17.66
N GLU A 78 -0.35 -4.38 -18.66
CA GLU A 78 0.29 -3.88 -19.88
C GLU A 78 -0.79 -3.39 -20.84
N LYS A 79 -0.67 -2.13 -21.26
CA LYS A 79 -1.56 -1.52 -22.25
C LYS A 79 -0.74 -0.65 -23.20
N ASP A 80 -0.83 -0.94 -24.49
CA ASP A 80 -0.12 -0.22 -25.55
C ASP A 80 1.41 -0.14 -25.32
N GLY A 81 1.99 -1.18 -24.70
CA GLY A 81 3.42 -1.25 -24.34
C GLY A 81 3.81 -0.48 -23.07
N GLU A 82 2.85 0.10 -22.35
CA GLU A 82 3.06 0.77 -21.07
C GLU A 82 2.47 -0.06 -19.90
N PHE A 83 3.17 -0.09 -18.77
CA PHE A 83 2.64 -0.69 -17.52
C PHE A 83 1.86 0.36 -16.73
N ILE A 84 0.54 0.15 -16.60
CA ILE A 84 -0.36 1.08 -15.92
C ILE A 84 -0.87 0.43 -14.63
N PRO A 85 -0.81 1.11 -13.46
CA PRO A 85 -1.43 0.59 -12.25
C PRO A 85 -2.94 0.42 -12.47
N PHE A 86 -3.48 -0.76 -12.17
CA PHE A 86 -4.92 -1.03 -12.32
C PHE A 86 -5.59 -1.44 -10.99
N CYS A 87 -4.82 -1.89 -10.00
CA CYS A 87 -5.34 -2.29 -8.69
C CYS A 87 -4.26 -2.15 -7.62
N ALA A 88 -4.65 -1.92 -6.37
CA ALA A 88 -3.76 -1.97 -5.23
C ALA A 88 -4.32 -2.83 -4.09
N GLN A 89 -3.43 -3.44 -3.33
CA GLN A 89 -3.75 -4.22 -2.14
C GLN A 89 -2.94 -3.70 -0.96
N LEU A 90 -3.63 -3.45 0.16
CA LEU A 90 -3.03 -2.98 1.40
C LEU A 90 -3.27 -4.00 2.50
N PHE A 91 -2.22 -4.44 3.16
CA PHE A 91 -2.28 -5.37 4.28
C PHE A 91 -2.00 -4.61 5.58
N LEU A 92 -2.98 -4.62 6.48
CA LEU A 92 -2.92 -3.99 7.79
C LEU A 92 -2.79 -5.06 8.87
N SER A 93 -1.97 -4.81 9.90
CA SER A 93 -2.04 -5.66 11.09
C SER A 93 -3.30 -5.36 11.90
N GLY A 94 -4.10 -6.39 12.11
CA GLY A 94 -5.21 -6.36 13.06
C GLY A 94 -4.69 -6.25 14.50
N LYS A 95 -5.46 -5.59 15.36
CA LYS A 95 -5.19 -5.61 16.80
C LYS A 95 -5.42 -7.04 17.31
N SER A 96 -4.45 -7.59 18.01
CA SER A 96 -4.61 -8.83 18.77
C SER A 96 -5.72 -8.64 19.80
N SER A 97 -6.59 -9.64 20.00
CA SER A 97 -7.59 -9.62 21.07
C SER A 97 -6.98 -9.50 22.48
N ARG A 98 -5.66 -9.67 22.63
CA ARG A 98 -4.93 -9.42 23.89
C ARG A 98 -4.76 -7.94 24.24
N ASP A 99 -4.81 -7.02 23.27
CA ASP A 99 -4.66 -5.56 23.52
C ASP A 99 -5.96 -4.87 23.99
N ARG A 100 -7.00 -5.63 24.34
CA ARG A 100 -8.29 -5.11 24.84
C ARG A 100 -8.50 -5.33 26.35
N ARG A 101 -7.46 -5.68 27.11
CA ARG A 101 -7.52 -5.82 28.57
C ARG A 101 -6.70 -4.76 29.27
#